data_AF-A0A382QQG4-F1
#
_entry.id   AF-A0A382QQG4-F1
#
_cell.length_a   1.000
_cell.length_b   1.000
_cell.length_c   1.000
_cell.angle_alpha   90.00
_cell.angle_beta   90.00
_cell.angle_gamma   90.00
#
_symmetry.space_group_name_H-M   'P 1'
#
loop_
_entity.id
_entity.type
_entity.pdbx_description
1 polymer ?
#
loop_
_entity_poly.entity_id
_entity_poly.type
_entity_poly.pdbx_seq_one_letter_code
_entity_poly.pdbx_strand_id
1 'polypeptide(L)'
;MVFLLFFVFFIIFLWAVVKTLIDYWYITVPVIALIIIYAKIKSNRARAKKDSKSTWHEREEWTRQQRVDDEYWHESEEWTRQQNADDKRTWGYQYTQEEKDKDQRRWEEWEREFEEECEREEQEMNETWEEFRRFAEEFNNRFGIGKYYKVLELDTNATLEQIKARYRELALKWHPDRNKAGKGKATKKFTKINDAYEKIIENMRVEECTP
;
A
#
# COMPACT_ATOMS: atom_id res chain seq x y z
N MET A 1 -49.23 2.92 21.65
CA MET A 1 -48.36 1.76 21.31
C MET A 1 -48.01 1.73 19.82
N VAL A 2 -48.97 1.86 18.90
CA VAL A 2 -48.74 1.82 17.45
C VAL A 2 -47.72 2.87 16.95
N PHE A 3 -47.78 4.12 17.43
CA PHE A 3 -46.81 5.17 17.06
C PHE A 3 -45.36 4.89 17.46
N LEU A 4 -45.14 4.16 18.57
CA LEU A 4 -43.78 3.81 19.02
C LEU A 4 -43.15 2.76 18.11
N LEU A 5 -43.94 1.81 17.60
CA LEU A 5 -43.47 0.81 16.64
C LEU A 5 -43.05 1.49 15.33
N PHE A 6 -43.85 2.41 14.80
CA PHE A 6 -43.48 3.18 13.61
C PHE A 6 -42.20 4.00 13.80
N PHE A 7 -42.00 4.60 14.98
CA PHE A 7 -40.78 5.34 15.28
C PHE A 7 -39.53 4.46 15.32
N VAL A 8 -39.62 3.25 15.89
CA VAL A 8 -38.51 2.28 15.90
C VAL A 8 -38.19 1.78 14.49
N PHE A 9 -39.21 1.46 13.68
CA PHE A 9 -38.99 1.09 12.28
C PHE A 9 -38.35 2.21 11.47
N PHE A 10 -38.74 3.46 11.73
CA PHE A 10 -38.15 4.63 11.08
C PHE A 10 -36.68 4.80 11.43
N ILE A 11 -36.28 4.57 12.68
CA ILE A 11 -34.87 4.62 13.10
C ILE A 11 -34.05 3.51 12.42
N ILE A 12 -34.57 2.28 12.38
CA ILE A 12 -33.88 1.16 11.72
C ILE A 12 -33.72 1.44 10.22
N PHE A 13 -34.77 1.98 9.59
CA PHE A 13 -34.73 2.38 8.19
C PHE A 13 -33.70 3.49 7.94
N LEU A 14 -33.69 4.54 8.77
CA LEU A 14 -32.70 5.60 8.67
C LEU A 14 -31.26 5.09 8.86
N TRP A 15 -31.04 4.21 9.83
CA TRP A 15 -29.73 3.60 10.06
C TRP A 15 -29.28 2.78 8.85
N ALA A 16 -30.18 1.98 8.26
CA ALA A 16 -29.91 1.23 7.04
C ALA A 16 -29.56 2.17 5.86
N VAL A 17 -30.32 3.25 5.67
CA VAL A 17 -30.06 4.25 4.62
C VAL A 17 -28.68 4.89 4.82
N VAL A 18 -28.37 5.37 6.03
CA VAL A 18 -27.07 5.99 6.34
C VAL A 18 -25.92 5.01 6.08
N LYS A 19 -26.06 3.75 6.49
CA LYS A 19 -25.04 2.71 6.28
C LYS A 19 -24.82 2.42 4.80
N THR A 20 -25.90 2.30 4.01
CA THR A 20 -25.78 2.11 2.55
C THR A 20 -25.14 3.31 1.84
N LEU A 21 -25.38 4.53 2.31
CA LEU A 21 -24.75 5.74 1.76
C LEU A 21 -23.25 5.75 2.05
N ILE A 22 -22.83 5.41 3.26
CA ILE A 22 -21.41 5.34 3.65
C ILE A 22 -20.69 4.25 2.86
N ASP A 23 -21.26 3.04 2.80
CA ASP A 23 -20.69 1.92 2.04
C ASP A 23 -20.57 2.27 0.55
N TYR A 24 -21.60 2.89 -0.03
CA TYR A 24 -21.58 3.36 -1.42
C TYR A 24 -20.47 4.38 -1.65
N TRP A 25 -20.32 5.37 -0.76
CA TRP A 25 -19.25 6.37 -0.87
C TRP A 25 -17.86 5.74 -0.77
N TYR A 26 -17.68 4.78 0.12
CA TYR A 26 -16.39 4.12 0.36
C TYR A 26 -15.98 3.16 -0.77
N ILE A 27 -16.94 2.61 -1.53
CA ILE A 27 -16.65 1.78 -2.71
C ILE A 27 -16.49 2.64 -3.97
N THR A 28 -17.33 3.66 -4.15
CA THR A 28 -17.35 4.46 -5.39
C THR A 28 -16.15 5.38 -5.52
N VAL A 29 -15.71 6.03 -4.45
CA VAL A 29 -14.54 6.93 -4.47
C VAL A 29 -13.24 6.21 -4.89
N PRO A 30 -12.84 5.06 -4.31
CA PRO A 30 -11.63 4.37 -4.74
C PRO A 30 -11.76 3.77 -6.14
N VAL A 31 -12.95 3.30 -6.56
CA VAL A 31 -13.15 2.84 -7.94
C VAL A 31 -12.99 3.98 -8.94
N ILE A 32 -13.56 5.16 -8.66
CA ILE A 32 -13.37 6.36 -9.49
C ILE A 32 -11.89 6.78 -9.50
N ALA A 33 -11.21 6.76 -8.35
CA ALA A 33 -9.78 7.05 -8.26
C ALA A 33 -8.95 6.06 -9.10
N LEU A 34 -9.25 4.76 -9.03
CA LEU A 34 -8.60 3.73 -9.85
C LEU A 34 -8.88 3.92 -11.36
N ILE A 35 -10.10 4.29 -11.74
CA ILE A 35 -10.44 4.62 -13.14
C ILE A 35 -9.63 5.83 -13.62
N ILE A 36 -9.49 6.87 -12.80
CA ILE A 36 -8.69 8.07 -13.12
C ILE A 36 -7.21 7.71 -13.24
N ILE A 37 -6.65 6.95 -12.29
CA ILE A 37 -5.25 6.48 -12.32
C ILE A 37 -5.01 5.60 -13.55
N TYR A 38 -5.89 4.64 -13.81
CA TYR A 38 -5.83 3.77 -14.98
C TYR A 38 -5.89 4.58 -16.29
N ALA A 39 -6.81 5.54 -16.38
CA ALA A 39 -6.92 6.45 -17.53
C ALA A 39 -5.67 7.34 -17.68
N LYS A 40 -5.10 7.81 -16.57
CA LYS A 40 -3.87 8.62 -16.56
C LYS A 40 -2.69 7.83 -17.11
N ILE A 41 -2.49 6.61 -16.62
CA ILE A 41 -1.43 5.70 -17.08
C ILE A 41 -1.62 5.36 -18.56
N LYS A 42 -2.85 5.04 -19.00
CA LYS A 42 -3.17 4.79 -20.41
C LYS A 42 -2.93 6.03 -21.29
N SER A 43 -3.26 7.23 -20.80
CA SER A 43 -3.01 8.49 -21.52
C SER A 43 -1.52 8.83 -21.63
N ASN A 44 -0.73 8.50 -20.60
CA ASN A 44 0.73 8.65 -20.62
C ASN A 44 1.35 7.66 -21.60
N ARG A 45 0.87 6.42 -21.65
CA ARG A 45 1.30 5.42 -22.64
C ARG A 45 0.91 5.78 -24.07
N ALA A 46 -0.22 6.48 -24.25
CA ALA A 46 -0.65 7.01 -25.55
C ALA A 46 0.15 8.24 -25.98
N ARG A 47 0.56 9.13 -25.05
CA ARG A 47 1.51 10.23 -25.32
C ARG A 47 2.89 9.71 -25.69
N ALA A 48 3.43 8.73 -24.95
CA ALA A 48 4.69 8.07 -25.30
C ALA A 48 4.68 7.41 -26.69
N LYS A 49 3.52 6.92 -27.16
CA LYS A 49 3.35 6.42 -28.53
C LYS A 49 3.09 7.51 -29.57
N LYS A 50 2.60 8.68 -29.20
CA LYS A 50 2.38 9.80 -30.14
C LYS A 50 3.68 10.53 -30.45
N ASP A 51 4.58 10.66 -29.47
CA ASP A 51 5.95 11.16 -29.67
C ASP A 51 6.82 10.16 -30.46
N SER A 52 6.51 8.86 -30.33
CA SER A 52 7.12 7.83 -31.16
C SER A 52 6.47 7.67 -32.53
N LYS A 53 5.27 8.22 -32.82
CA LYS A 53 4.48 7.99 -34.07
C LYS A 53 4.23 9.25 -34.91
N SER A 54 4.44 10.46 -34.39
CA SER A 54 4.74 11.64 -35.23
C SER A 54 6.02 11.44 -36.04
N THR A 55 6.89 10.53 -35.61
CA THR A 55 8.07 10.02 -36.30
C THR A 55 7.78 8.98 -37.40
N TRP A 56 6.53 8.52 -37.57
CA TRP A 56 6.16 7.50 -38.58
C TRP A 56 5.03 7.89 -39.54
N HIS A 57 4.36 9.03 -39.36
CA HIS A 57 3.39 9.53 -40.36
C HIS A 57 4.02 10.41 -41.45
N GLU A 58 5.29 10.77 -41.31
CA GLU A 58 6.10 11.42 -42.37
C GLU A 58 6.79 10.39 -43.29
N ARG A 59 6.62 9.09 -43.02
CA ARG A 59 7.35 8.01 -43.69
C ARG A 59 6.61 7.35 -44.87
N GLU A 60 5.30 7.57 -44.99
CA GLU A 60 4.46 6.92 -46.01
C GLU A 60 4.12 7.84 -47.21
N GLU A 61 4.37 9.15 -47.12
CA GLU A 61 4.28 10.06 -48.28
C GLU A 61 5.56 10.05 -49.14
N TRP A 62 6.73 9.76 -48.54
CA TRP A 62 8.01 9.63 -49.24
C TRP A 62 8.11 8.43 -50.19
N THR A 63 7.33 7.37 -49.97
CA THR A 63 7.43 6.12 -50.75
C THR A 63 6.70 6.16 -52.09
N ARG A 64 5.95 7.24 -52.39
CA ARG A 64 5.34 7.46 -53.70
C ARG A 64 6.10 8.49 -54.56
N GLN A 65 7.02 9.26 -53.96
CA GLN A 65 7.90 10.20 -54.65
C GLN A 65 9.26 9.59 -55.04
N GLN A 66 9.63 8.43 -54.47
CA GLN A 66 10.91 7.76 -54.70
C GLN A 66 11.11 7.10 -56.08
N ARG A 67 10.27 7.38 -57.08
CA ARG A 67 10.48 6.89 -58.46
C ARG A 67 10.82 7.99 -59.48
N VAL A 68 11.04 9.22 -59.02
CA VAL A 68 11.40 10.37 -59.87
C VAL A 68 12.76 10.98 -59.51
N ASP A 69 13.31 10.73 -58.33
CA ASP A 69 14.51 11.42 -57.82
C ASP A 69 15.81 10.58 -57.81
N ASP A 70 15.84 9.41 -58.46
CA ASP A 70 17.07 8.58 -58.56
C ASP A 70 18.16 9.20 -59.47
N GLU A 71 17.86 10.29 -60.19
CA GLU A 71 18.81 10.98 -61.07
C GLU A 71 19.56 12.15 -60.39
N TYR A 72 19.22 12.51 -59.14
CA TYR A 72 19.85 13.61 -58.39
C TYR A 72 20.79 13.17 -57.24
N TRP A 73 20.98 11.86 -57.04
CA TRP A 73 21.73 11.29 -55.91
C TRP A 73 23.22 11.00 -56.19
N HIS A 74 23.85 11.67 -57.16
CA HIS A 74 25.29 11.50 -57.42
C HIS A 74 26.20 12.65 -56.97
N GLU A 75 25.65 13.80 -56.55
CA GLU A 75 26.45 14.97 -56.15
C GLU A 75 26.52 15.18 -54.61
N SER A 76 25.55 14.64 -53.86
CA SER A 76 25.48 14.83 -52.40
C SER A 76 26.43 13.92 -51.61
N GLU A 77 26.73 12.71 -52.10
CA GLU A 77 27.60 11.75 -51.39
C GLU A 77 29.09 12.13 -51.36
N GLU A 78 29.54 12.99 -52.28
CA GLU A 78 30.91 13.53 -52.26
C GLU A 78 31.06 14.64 -51.21
N TRP A 79 30.04 15.49 -51.07
CA TRP A 79 29.98 16.55 -50.07
C TRP A 79 29.97 16.02 -48.63
N THR A 80 29.23 14.93 -48.38
CA THR A 80 29.18 14.25 -47.08
C THR A 80 30.49 13.53 -46.73
N ARG A 81 31.24 13.05 -47.73
CA ARG A 81 32.58 12.46 -47.52
C ARG A 81 33.62 13.51 -47.11
N GLN A 82 33.54 14.72 -47.66
CA GLN A 82 34.44 15.83 -47.33
C GLN A 82 34.15 16.42 -45.93
N GLN A 83 32.88 16.60 -45.56
CA GLN A 83 32.55 17.05 -44.20
C GLN A 83 32.95 16.04 -43.12
N ASN A 84 32.72 14.74 -43.33
CA ASN A 84 33.12 13.73 -42.35
C ASN A 84 34.64 13.55 -42.21
N ALA A 85 35.43 13.94 -43.22
CA ALA A 85 36.89 13.95 -43.16
C ALA A 85 37.44 15.19 -42.41
N ASP A 86 36.69 16.30 -42.42
CA ASP A 86 37.04 17.54 -41.71
C ASP A 86 36.50 17.54 -40.26
N ASP A 87 35.36 16.91 -39.99
CA ASP A 87 34.84 16.73 -38.62
C ASP A 87 35.69 15.75 -37.80
N LYS A 88 36.23 14.70 -38.44
CA LYS A 88 37.22 13.82 -37.80
C LYS A 88 38.54 14.52 -37.46
N ARG A 89 38.88 15.63 -38.14
CA ARG A 89 40.03 16.48 -37.82
C ARG A 89 39.73 17.49 -36.70
N THR A 90 38.47 17.86 -36.50
CA THR A 90 38.05 18.90 -35.56
C THR A 90 37.64 18.33 -34.20
N TRP A 91 37.00 17.15 -34.18
CA TRP A 91 36.58 16.42 -32.98
C TRP A 91 37.56 15.33 -32.54
N GLY A 92 38.81 15.42 -32.99
CA GLY A 92 39.92 14.67 -32.41
C GLY A 92 40.28 15.18 -31.02
N TYR A 93 39.32 15.24 -30.09
CA TYR A 93 39.63 15.33 -28.67
C TYR A 93 40.31 14.05 -28.28
N GLN A 94 41.63 14.11 -28.25
CA GLN A 94 42.47 13.07 -27.70
C GLN A 94 42.22 13.05 -26.19
N TYR A 95 41.19 12.31 -25.76
CA TYR A 95 40.84 12.11 -24.37
C TYR A 95 42.08 11.57 -23.65
N THR A 96 42.70 12.42 -22.85
CA THR A 96 43.97 12.07 -22.23
C THR A 96 43.73 10.99 -21.18
N GLN A 97 44.69 10.09 -20.97
CA GLN A 97 44.54 9.06 -19.93
C GLN A 97 44.30 9.70 -18.55
N GLU A 98 44.88 10.87 -18.32
CA GLU A 98 44.72 11.65 -17.09
C GLU A 98 43.27 12.15 -16.88
N GLU A 99 42.53 12.44 -17.95
CA GLU A 99 41.10 12.79 -17.89
C GLU A 99 40.22 11.58 -17.64
N LYS A 100 40.58 10.41 -18.20
CA LYS A 100 39.91 9.14 -17.86
C LYS A 100 40.10 8.79 -16.38
N ASP A 101 41.31 8.96 -15.86
CA ASP A 101 41.61 8.73 -14.45
C ASP A 101 40.94 9.76 -13.52
N LYS A 102 40.66 10.98 -14.02
CA LYS A 102 39.88 11.99 -13.27
C LYS A 102 38.39 11.66 -13.24
N ASP A 103 37.81 11.30 -14.39
CA ASP A 103 36.42 10.87 -14.46
C ASP A 103 36.20 9.61 -13.62
N GLN A 104 37.13 8.64 -13.70
CA GLN A 104 37.03 7.42 -12.92
C GLN A 104 37.12 7.67 -11.40
N ARG A 105 38.06 8.50 -10.94
CA ARG A 105 38.11 8.89 -9.52
C ARG A 105 36.85 9.61 -9.05
N ARG A 106 36.28 10.46 -9.91
CA ARG A 106 35.03 11.16 -9.62
C ARG A 106 33.85 10.19 -9.53
N TRP A 107 33.82 9.16 -10.36
CA TRP A 107 32.82 8.08 -10.27
C TRP A 107 32.98 7.27 -8.97
N GLU A 108 34.21 6.90 -8.60
CA GLU A 108 34.51 6.18 -7.35
C GLU A 108 34.22 7.02 -6.09
N GLU A 109 34.41 8.34 -6.16
CA GLU A 109 34.04 9.28 -5.09
C GLU A 109 32.52 9.40 -4.97
N TRP A 110 31.81 9.51 -6.10
CA TRP A 110 30.35 9.56 -6.13
C TRP A 110 29.71 8.26 -5.61
N GLU A 111 30.25 7.09 -5.99
CA GLU A 111 29.75 5.79 -5.49
C GLU A 111 29.89 5.69 -3.97
N ARG A 112 31.01 6.16 -3.41
CA ARG A 112 31.25 6.15 -1.97
C ARG A 112 30.28 7.08 -1.23
N GLU A 113 30.11 8.31 -1.72
CA GLU A 113 29.14 9.25 -1.14
C GLU A 113 27.71 8.72 -1.21
N PHE A 114 27.36 8.09 -2.34
CA PHE A 114 26.05 7.48 -2.51
C PHE A 114 25.82 6.29 -1.57
N GLU A 115 26.82 5.44 -1.40
CA GLU A 115 26.74 4.28 -0.51
C GLU A 115 26.63 4.72 0.96
N GLU A 116 27.41 5.73 1.38
CA GLU A 116 27.30 6.35 2.71
C GLU A 116 25.92 6.97 2.96
N GLU A 117 25.35 7.64 1.96
CA GLU A 117 24.01 8.23 2.05
C GLU A 117 22.92 7.15 2.13
N CYS A 118 23.03 6.08 1.33
CA CYS A 118 22.13 4.93 1.42
C CYS A 118 22.19 4.24 2.78
N GLU A 119 23.39 4.03 3.34
CA GLU A 119 23.55 3.46 4.67
C GLU A 119 22.91 4.34 5.76
N ARG A 120 23.07 5.66 5.66
CA ARG A 120 22.45 6.62 6.58
C ARG A 120 20.93 6.59 6.51
N GLU A 121 20.37 6.60 5.30
CA GLU A 121 18.92 6.50 5.10
C GLU A 121 18.38 5.14 5.55
N GLU A 122 19.12 4.06 5.33
CA GLU A 122 18.74 2.73 5.82
C GLU A 122 18.75 2.67 7.35
N GLN A 123 19.72 3.31 8.02
CA GLN A 123 19.77 3.40 9.48
C GLN A 123 18.56 4.17 10.02
N GLU A 124 18.25 5.35 9.48
CA GLU A 124 17.08 6.14 9.89
C GLU A 124 15.78 5.39 9.64
N MET A 125 15.68 4.70 8.50
CA MET A 125 14.54 3.88 8.16
C MET A 125 14.40 2.69 9.12
N ASN A 126 15.50 2.01 9.46
CA ASN A 126 15.52 0.89 10.41
C ASN A 126 15.13 1.34 11.82
N GLU A 127 15.61 2.48 12.29
CA GLU A 127 15.19 3.08 13.56
C GLU A 127 13.69 3.37 13.56
N THR A 128 13.19 4.00 12.49
CA THR A 128 11.76 4.29 12.32
C THR A 128 10.91 3.01 12.28
N TRP A 129 11.39 1.95 11.62
CA TRP A 129 10.72 0.65 11.58
C TRP A 129 10.70 -0.05 12.94
N GLU A 130 11.76 0.05 13.73
CA GLU A 130 11.80 -0.49 15.09
C GLU A 130 10.84 0.24 16.02
N GLU A 131 10.74 1.57 15.91
CA GLU A 131 9.74 2.34 16.66
C GLU A 131 8.31 1.92 16.31
N PHE A 132 8.02 1.75 15.02
CA PHE A 132 6.73 1.26 14.57
C PHE A 132 6.44 -0.15 15.08
N ARG A 133 7.42 -1.06 15.04
CA ARG A 133 7.27 -2.44 15.56
C ARG A 133 6.97 -2.43 17.06
N ARG A 134 7.69 -1.64 17.85
CA ARG A 134 7.45 -1.49 19.30
C ARG A 134 6.04 -0.96 19.57
N PHE A 135 5.60 0.03 18.82
CA PHE A 135 4.24 0.56 18.93
C PHE A 135 3.19 -0.52 18.61
N ALA A 136 3.39 -1.29 17.54
CA ALA A 136 2.49 -2.37 17.16
C ALA A 136 2.44 -3.49 18.22
N GLU A 137 3.58 -3.84 18.81
CA GLU A 137 3.65 -4.79 19.92
C GLU A 137 2.96 -4.26 21.18
N GLU A 138 3.13 -2.98 21.52
CA GLU A 138 2.43 -2.37 22.64
C GLU A 138 0.91 -2.36 22.40
N PHE A 139 0.49 -2.00 21.19
CA PHE A 139 -0.91 -2.03 20.79
C PHE A 139 -1.48 -3.44 20.92
N ASN A 140 -0.77 -4.46 20.43
CA ASN A 140 -1.16 -5.85 20.55
C ASN A 140 -1.14 -6.35 22.01
N ASN A 141 -0.24 -5.88 22.86
CA ASN A 141 -0.26 -6.22 24.28
C ASN A 141 -1.44 -5.54 25.02
N ARG A 142 -1.76 -4.30 24.62
CA ARG A 142 -2.82 -3.51 25.24
C ARG A 142 -4.21 -3.98 24.83
N PHE A 143 -4.40 -4.27 23.54
CA PHE A 143 -5.69 -4.52 22.87
C PHE A 143 -5.78 -5.87 22.15
N GLY A 144 -4.68 -6.60 22.02
CA GLY A 144 -4.66 -7.88 21.32
C GLY A 144 -5.43 -8.96 22.05
N ILE A 145 -5.94 -9.90 21.26
CA ILE A 145 -6.92 -10.89 21.72
C ILE A 145 -6.31 -11.82 22.78
N GLY A 146 -4.99 -12.04 22.74
CA GLY A 146 -4.24 -12.82 23.73
C GLY A 146 -4.45 -12.37 25.17
N LYS A 147 -4.75 -11.09 25.42
CA LYS A 147 -5.05 -10.58 26.76
C LYS A 147 -6.40 -11.08 27.28
N TYR A 148 -7.39 -11.24 26.42
CA TYR A 148 -8.71 -11.75 26.79
C TYR A 148 -8.65 -13.24 27.14
N TYR A 149 -7.84 -14.03 26.43
CA TYR A 149 -7.59 -15.43 26.79
C TYR A 149 -6.98 -15.56 28.19
N LYS A 150 -6.04 -14.68 28.55
CA LYS A 150 -5.48 -14.61 29.91
C LYS A 150 -6.52 -14.25 30.99
N VAL A 151 -7.50 -13.40 30.67
CA VAL A 151 -8.61 -13.06 31.60
C VAL A 151 -9.50 -14.26 31.89
N LEU A 152 -9.68 -15.17 30.91
CA LEU A 152 -10.41 -16.42 31.07
C LEU A 152 -9.54 -17.58 31.57
N GLU A 153 -8.26 -17.33 31.87
CA GLU A 153 -7.28 -18.33 32.33
C GLU A 153 -7.12 -19.48 31.31
N LEU A 154 -7.12 -19.15 30.02
CA LEU A 154 -7.00 -20.08 28.90
C LEU A 154 -5.79 -19.77 28.03
N ASP A 155 -5.34 -20.80 27.29
CA ASP A 155 -4.35 -20.65 26.22
C ASP A 155 -4.98 -19.98 24.99
N THR A 156 -4.16 -19.33 24.16
CA THR A 156 -4.62 -18.72 22.89
C THR A 156 -5.15 -19.74 21.89
N ASN A 157 -4.79 -21.01 22.03
CA ASN A 157 -5.27 -22.12 21.19
C ASN A 157 -6.48 -22.87 21.78
N ALA A 158 -7.15 -22.29 22.77
CA ALA A 158 -8.31 -22.94 23.40
C ALA A 158 -9.49 -23.08 22.43
N THR A 159 -10.16 -24.23 22.48
CA THR A 159 -11.35 -24.50 21.66
C THR A 159 -12.58 -23.72 22.14
N LEU A 160 -13.55 -23.50 21.24
CA LEU A 160 -14.80 -22.80 21.56
C LEU A 160 -15.54 -23.42 22.76
N GLU A 161 -15.53 -24.75 22.88
CA GLU A 161 -16.14 -25.47 23.99
C GLU A 161 -15.46 -25.16 25.33
N GLN A 162 -14.12 -25.12 25.35
CA GLN A 162 -13.32 -24.79 26.53
C GLN A 162 -13.57 -23.35 26.98
N ILE A 163 -13.66 -22.41 26.03
CA ILE A 163 -13.97 -21.00 26.31
C ILE A 163 -15.35 -20.86 26.96
N LYS A 164 -16.37 -21.51 26.40
CA LYS A 164 -17.74 -21.52 26.97
C LYS A 164 -17.81 -22.20 28.33
N ALA A 165 -17.03 -23.26 28.56
CA ALA A 165 -16.96 -23.92 29.85
C ALA A 165 -16.36 -22.99 30.92
N ARG A 166 -15.20 -22.38 30.64
CA ARG A 166 -14.53 -21.46 31.58
C ARG A 166 -15.33 -20.21 31.87
N TYR A 167 -15.98 -19.62 30.87
CA TYR A 167 -16.87 -18.49 31.09
C TYR A 167 -17.98 -18.81 32.10
N ARG A 168 -18.65 -19.96 31.96
CA ARG A 168 -19.72 -20.40 32.88
C ARG A 168 -19.19 -20.58 34.32
N GLU A 169 -18.02 -21.19 34.48
CA GLU A 169 -17.38 -21.35 35.80
C GLU A 169 -17.06 -20.00 36.45
N LEU A 170 -16.43 -19.09 35.71
CA LEU A 170 -16.02 -17.77 36.20
C LEU A 170 -17.22 -16.85 36.46
N ALA A 171 -18.26 -16.91 35.63
CA ALA A 171 -19.51 -16.18 35.83
C ALA A 171 -20.21 -16.61 37.13
N LEU A 172 -20.28 -17.91 37.40
CA LEU A 172 -20.85 -18.43 38.65
C LEU A 172 -20.02 -18.05 39.88
N LYS A 173 -18.70 -17.96 39.73
CA LYS A 173 -17.77 -17.57 40.81
C LYS A 173 -17.87 -16.09 41.16
N TRP A 174 -18.02 -15.22 40.16
CA TRP A 174 -18.05 -13.77 40.33
C TRP A 174 -19.46 -13.16 40.26
N HIS A 175 -20.51 -13.97 40.30
CA HIS A 175 -21.89 -13.49 40.25
C HIS A 175 -22.21 -12.53 41.43
N PRO A 176 -22.82 -11.35 41.17
CA PRO A 176 -23.07 -10.34 42.20
C PRO A 176 -24.05 -10.82 43.30
N ASP A 177 -24.91 -11.79 43.00
CA ASP A 177 -25.83 -12.37 43.99
C ASP A 177 -25.13 -13.31 44.98
N ARG A 178 -24.07 -14.02 44.56
CA ARG A 178 -23.33 -14.92 45.47
C ARG A 178 -22.28 -14.18 46.31
N ASN A 179 -21.78 -13.04 45.81
CA ASN A 179 -20.74 -12.24 46.47
C ASN A 179 -21.28 -10.94 47.08
N LYS A 180 -22.25 -11.05 48.00
CA LYS A 180 -22.93 -9.89 48.60
C LYS A 180 -22.01 -9.00 49.44
N ALA A 181 -20.95 -9.56 50.05
CA ALA A 181 -19.97 -8.83 50.86
C ALA A 181 -18.92 -8.07 50.04
N GLY A 182 -18.80 -8.34 48.73
CA GLY A 182 -17.74 -7.83 47.86
C GLY A 182 -18.22 -7.35 46.49
N LYS A 183 -19.46 -6.85 46.41
CA LYS A 183 -20.15 -6.50 45.16
C LYS A 183 -19.29 -5.71 44.18
N GLY A 184 -18.60 -4.66 44.63
CA GLY A 184 -17.78 -3.82 43.76
C GLY A 184 -16.62 -4.56 43.07
N LYS A 185 -15.97 -5.52 43.76
CA LYS A 185 -14.89 -6.34 43.17
C LYS A 185 -15.46 -7.42 42.24
N ALA A 186 -16.58 -8.01 42.63
CA ALA A 186 -17.27 -9.04 41.84
C ALA A 186 -17.80 -8.47 40.51
N THR A 187 -18.50 -7.33 40.55
CA THR A 187 -19.00 -6.65 39.35
C THR A 187 -17.86 -6.28 38.40
N LYS A 188 -16.77 -5.67 38.89
CA LYS A 188 -15.61 -5.31 38.04
C LYS A 188 -14.97 -6.52 37.36
N LYS A 189 -14.83 -7.65 38.06
CA LYS A 189 -14.30 -8.88 37.46
C LYS A 189 -15.29 -9.50 36.47
N PHE A 190 -16.57 -9.54 36.81
CA PHE A 190 -17.62 -10.04 35.94
C PHE A 190 -17.69 -9.28 34.61
N THR A 191 -17.64 -7.94 34.64
CA THR A 191 -17.58 -7.11 33.43
C THR A 191 -16.36 -7.46 32.57
N LYS A 192 -15.17 -7.63 33.17
CA LYS A 192 -13.96 -8.01 32.42
C LYS A 192 -14.05 -9.40 31.80
N ILE A 193 -14.64 -10.36 32.51
CA ILE A 193 -14.86 -11.72 32.01
C ILE A 193 -15.83 -11.71 30.83
N ASN A 194 -16.89 -10.90 30.91
CA ASN A 194 -17.88 -10.78 29.84
C ASN A 194 -17.30 -10.11 28.59
N ASP A 195 -16.58 -9.00 28.76
CA ASP A 195 -15.88 -8.30 27.67
C ASP A 195 -14.87 -9.21 26.98
N ALA A 196 -14.09 -9.98 27.75
CA ALA A 196 -13.15 -10.96 27.22
C ALA A 196 -13.83 -12.05 26.39
N TYR A 197 -14.93 -12.61 26.89
CA TYR A 197 -15.68 -13.65 26.19
C TYR A 197 -16.27 -13.12 24.87
N GLU A 198 -16.89 -11.94 24.89
CA GLU A 198 -17.47 -11.33 23.68
C GLU A 198 -16.42 -11.09 22.60
N LYS A 199 -15.25 -10.55 22.98
CA LYS A 199 -14.16 -10.26 22.03
C LYS A 199 -13.55 -11.51 21.41
N ILE A 200 -13.37 -12.58 22.19
CA ILE A 200 -12.86 -13.86 21.67
C ILE A 200 -13.86 -14.48 20.70
N ILE A 201 -15.16 -14.48 21.04
CA ILE A 201 -16.20 -15.03 20.18
C ILE A 201 -16.36 -14.23 18.89
N GLU A 202 -16.31 -12.90 18.98
CA GLU A 202 -16.32 -12.02 17.80
C GLU A 202 -15.16 -12.36 16.86
N ASN A 203 -13.95 -12.53 17.40
CA ASN A 203 -12.79 -12.89 16.61
C ASN A 203 -12.90 -14.28 15.95
N MET A 204 -13.32 -15.32 16.69
CA MET A 204 -13.49 -16.68 16.13
C MET A 204 -14.58 -16.74 15.05
N ARG A 205 -15.68 -15.98 15.20
CA ARG A 205 -16.74 -15.93 14.18
C ARG A 205 -16.29 -15.31 12.87
N VAL A 206 -15.26 -14.47 12.89
CA VAL A 206 -14.69 -13.87 11.68
C VAL A 206 -13.88 -14.91 10.90
N GLU A 207 -13.15 -15.79 11.58
CA GLU A 207 -12.36 -16.87 10.95
C GLU A 207 -13.24 -17.93 10.26
N GLU A 208 -14.43 -18.21 10.79
CA GLU A 208 -15.39 -19.14 10.15
C GLU A 208 -16.05 -18.56 8.88
N CYS A 209 -15.98 -17.24 8.67
CA CYS A 209 -16.62 -16.53 7.56
C CYS A 209 -15.66 -16.13 6.43
N THR A 210 -14.35 -16.41 6.55
CA THR A 210 -13.39 -16.18 5.46
C THR A 210 -13.42 -17.36 4.48
N PRO A 211 -13.69 -17.13 3.17
CA PRO A 211 -13.84 -18.18 2.16
C PRO A 211 -12.53 -18.85 1.76
#